data_AF-A0A382ACR7-F1
#
_entry.id   AF-A0A382ACR7-F1
#
_cell.length_a   1.000
_cell.length_b   1.000
_cell.length_c   1.000
_cell.angle_alpha   90.00
_cell.angle_beta   90.00
_cell.angle_gamma   90.00
#
_symmetry.space_group_name_H-M   'P 1'
#
loop_
_entity.id
_entity.type
_entity.pdbx_description
1 polymer ?
#
loop_
_entity_poly.entity_id
_entity_poly.type
_entity_poly.pdbx_seq_one_letter_code
_entity_poly.pdbx_strand_id
1 'polypeptide(L)'
;MSGIKYESIPVDPENNTAGKAILSLLDTVESKQGFKVHIEKGIPPGSGIGSSSASAAAAVVGVNELLNKPLENSELLVHGMAGEAVASGGFHADNIAPALFGGIILIRSYEPLDILNLPVPKSLFSTAV
;
A
#
# COMPACT_ATOMS: atom_id res chain seq x y z
N MET A 1 -14.81 8.76 2.76
CA MET A 1 -13.48 9.36 2.55
C MET A 1 -13.51 10.82 2.96
N SER A 2 -12.38 11.35 3.41
CA SER A 2 -12.16 12.74 3.82
C SER A 2 -10.69 13.11 3.58
N GLY A 3 -10.30 14.36 3.85
CA GLY A 3 -8.91 14.82 3.78
C GLY A 3 -8.57 15.57 2.49
N ILE A 4 -7.30 15.63 2.13
CA ILE A 4 -6.81 16.49 1.04
C ILE A 4 -7.16 15.88 -0.33
N LYS A 5 -7.91 16.63 -1.16
CA LYS A 5 -8.26 16.28 -2.55
C LYS A 5 -8.89 14.90 -2.72
N TYR A 6 -9.61 14.42 -1.71
CA TYR A 6 -10.19 13.07 -1.69
C TYR A 6 -11.31 12.89 -2.73
N GLU A 7 -11.90 13.98 -3.21
CA GLU A 7 -13.04 14.00 -4.15
C GLU A 7 -12.68 13.35 -5.50
N SER A 8 -11.39 13.34 -5.84
CA SER A 8 -10.86 12.73 -7.06
C SER A 8 -10.55 11.24 -6.94
N ILE A 9 -10.72 10.65 -5.74
CA ILE A 9 -10.38 9.25 -5.48
C ILE A 9 -11.60 8.35 -5.72
N PRO A 10 -11.49 7.30 -6.57
CA PRO A 10 -12.59 6.37 -6.80
C PRO A 10 -13.09 5.69 -5.52
N VAL A 11 -14.40 5.49 -5.39
CA VAL A 11 -15.00 4.75 -4.26
C VAL A 11 -15.24 3.28 -4.56
N ASP A 12 -15.25 2.92 -5.85
CA ASP A 12 -15.35 1.53 -6.30
C ASP A 12 -14.09 0.77 -5.86
N PRO A 13 -14.20 -0.32 -5.08
CA PRO A 13 -13.05 -1.05 -4.58
C PRO A 13 -12.16 -1.62 -5.70
N GLU A 14 -12.70 -1.96 -6.87
CA GLU A 14 -11.90 -2.46 -7.99
C GLU A 14 -10.99 -1.39 -8.61
N ASN A 15 -11.35 -0.11 -8.42
CA ASN A 15 -10.64 1.05 -8.96
C ASN A 15 -9.98 1.90 -7.87
N ASN A 16 -10.03 1.48 -6.62
CA ASN A 16 -9.43 2.15 -5.48
C ASN A 16 -8.24 1.35 -4.95
N THR A 17 -7.08 1.97 -4.73
CA THR A 17 -5.87 1.23 -4.33
C THR A 17 -6.02 0.47 -3.01
N ALA A 18 -6.71 1.03 -2.01
CA ALA A 18 -7.02 0.34 -0.77
C ALA A 18 -8.03 -0.79 -0.99
N GLY A 19 -9.08 -0.53 -1.77
CA GLY A 19 -10.11 -1.52 -2.09
C GLY A 19 -9.53 -2.74 -2.80
N LYS A 20 -8.75 -2.52 -3.85
CA LYS A 20 -8.17 -3.59 -4.65
C LYS A 20 -7.16 -4.42 -3.85
N ALA A 21 -6.37 -3.75 -3.00
CA ALA A 21 -5.44 -4.42 -2.11
C ALA A 21 -6.16 -5.32 -1.08
N ILE A 22 -7.26 -4.84 -0.50
CA ILE A 22 -8.10 -5.64 0.41
C ILE A 22 -8.71 -6.83 -0.33
N LEU A 23 -9.27 -6.63 -1.53
CA LEU A 23 -9.86 -7.71 -2.32
C LEU A 23 -8.83 -8.80 -2.62
N SER A 24 -7.61 -8.42 -3.01
CA SER A 24 -6.51 -9.38 -3.27
C SER A 24 -6.12 -10.17 -2.01
N LEU A 25 -6.07 -9.52 -0.85
CA LEU A 25 -5.79 -10.18 0.42
C LEU A 25 -6.89 -11.17 0.79
N LEU A 26 -8.16 -10.75 0.70
CA LEU A 26 -9.31 -11.60 1.05
C LEU A 26 -9.40 -12.85 0.19
N ASP A 27 -9.11 -12.72 -1.10
CA ASP A 27 -9.03 -13.85 -2.03
C ASP A 27 -7.95 -14.87 -1.60
N THR A 28 -6.77 -14.37 -1.21
CA THR A 28 -5.63 -15.21 -0.79
C THR A 28 -5.90 -15.97 0.51
N VAL A 29 -6.62 -15.37 1.45
CA VAL A 29 -6.99 -16.02 2.73
C VAL A 29 -8.37 -16.68 2.68
N GLU A 30 -8.97 -16.78 1.49
CA GLU A 30 -10.29 -17.37 1.22
C GLU A 30 -11.42 -16.81 2.12
N SER A 31 -11.33 -15.54 2.51
CA SER A 31 -12.31 -14.88 3.38
C SER A 31 -13.45 -14.27 2.59
N LYS A 32 -14.68 -14.51 3.06
CA LYS A 32 -15.93 -13.95 2.47
C LYS A 32 -16.46 -12.73 3.23
N GLN A 33 -15.70 -12.22 4.20
CA GLN A 33 -16.12 -11.08 5.01
C GLN A 33 -16.07 -9.78 4.18
N GLY A 34 -16.95 -8.83 4.51
CA GLY A 34 -16.96 -7.50 3.92
C GLY A 34 -16.35 -6.46 4.86
N PHE A 35 -15.73 -5.43 4.29
CA PHE A 35 -15.17 -4.31 5.03
C PHE A 35 -15.79 -2.99 4.56
N LYS A 36 -16.14 -2.14 5.52
CA LYS A 36 -16.46 -0.74 5.24
C LYS A 36 -15.21 0.09 5.52
N VAL A 37 -14.60 0.60 4.46
CA VAL A 37 -13.34 1.35 4.55
C VAL A 37 -13.64 2.85 4.54
N HIS A 38 -13.09 3.58 5.51
CA HIS A 38 -13.00 5.03 5.46
C HIS A 38 -11.54 5.44 5.38
N ILE A 39 -11.19 6.21 4.35
CA ILE A 39 -9.84 6.74 4.13
C ILE A 39 -9.86 8.23 4.42
N GLU A 40 -8.96 8.67 5.30
CA GLU A 40 -8.63 10.07 5.50
C GLU A 40 -7.30 10.38 4.79
N LYS A 41 -7.34 11.17 3.73
CA LYS A 41 -6.16 11.48 2.91
C LYS A 41 -5.32 12.57 3.58
N GLY A 42 -4.16 12.19 4.10
CA GLY A 42 -3.13 13.13 4.56
C GLY A 42 -2.14 13.56 3.48
N ILE A 43 -2.06 12.81 2.38
CA ILE A 43 -1.10 13.04 1.28
C ILE A 43 -1.88 13.41 0.01
N PRO A 44 -1.61 14.58 -0.62
CA PRO A 44 -2.27 14.96 -1.87
C PRO A 44 -2.04 13.89 -2.95
N PRO A 45 -3.08 13.46 -3.69
CA PRO A 45 -2.91 12.56 -4.83
C PRO A 45 -2.02 13.21 -5.91
N GLY A 46 -1.23 12.40 -6.61
CA GLY A 46 -0.33 12.88 -7.67
C GLY A 46 0.84 13.76 -7.21
N SER A 47 1.14 13.79 -5.91
CA SER A 47 2.23 14.60 -5.33
C SER A 47 3.63 14.02 -5.52
N GLY A 48 3.75 12.76 -5.94
CA GLY A 48 5.04 12.06 -6.07
C GLY A 48 5.63 11.54 -4.75
N ILE A 49 4.91 11.66 -3.62
CA ILE A 49 5.36 11.18 -2.30
C ILE A 49 4.55 9.98 -1.77
N GLY A 50 3.98 9.16 -2.67
CA GLY A 50 3.37 7.87 -2.29
C GLY A 50 1.96 7.92 -1.70
N SER A 51 1.09 8.86 -2.14
CA SER A 51 -0.29 8.95 -1.64
C SER A 51 -1.12 7.66 -1.86
N SER A 52 -0.95 7.00 -3.00
CA SER A 52 -1.65 5.77 -3.39
C SER A 52 -1.16 4.58 -2.55
N SER A 53 0.16 4.41 -2.50
CA SER A 53 0.86 3.38 -1.71
C SER A 53 0.54 3.48 -0.23
N ALA A 54 0.45 4.69 0.34
CA ALA A 54 0.07 4.87 1.74
C ALA A 54 -1.34 4.31 2.04
N SER A 55 -2.30 4.51 1.13
CA SER A 55 -3.66 3.98 1.29
C SER A 55 -3.69 2.46 1.12
N ALA A 56 -2.97 1.90 0.15
CA ALA A 56 -2.88 0.45 -0.04
C ALA A 56 -2.19 -0.25 1.15
N ALA A 57 -1.06 0.29 1.63
CA ALA A 57 -0.33 -0.23 2.80
C ALA A 57 -1.19 -0.23 4.06
N ALA A 58 -1.83 0.92 4.37
CA ALA A 58 -2.69 1.03 5.54
C ALA A 58 -3.87 0.05 5.48
N ALA A 59 -4.42 -0.17 4.29
CA ALA A 59 -5.55 -1.07 4.08
C ALA A 59 -5.19 -2.54 4.31
N VAL A 60 -4.10 -3.03 3.72
CA VAL A 60 -3.67 -4.43 3.88
C VAL A 60 -3.21 -4.71 5.30
N VAL A 61 -2.48 -3.79 5.94
CA VAL A 61 -2.08 -3.93 7.34
C VAL A 61 -3.33 -3.94 8.23
N GLY A 62 -4.24 -2.97 8.06
CA GLY A 62 -5.44 -2.88 8.89
C GLY A 62 -6.36 -4.10 8.77
N VAL A 63 -6.60 -4.59 7.55
CA VAL A 63 -7.41 -5.79 7.33
C VAL A 63 -6.71 -7.05 7.84
N ASN A 64 -5.40 -7.20 7.62
CA ASN A 64 -4.65 -8.33 8.16
C ASN A 64 -4.76 -8.38 9.70
N GLU A 65 -4.60 -7.24 10.38
CA GLU A 65 -4.77 -7.15 11.84
C GLU A 65 -6.20 -7.53 12.28
N LEU A 66 -7.24 -7.04 11.60
CA LEU A 66 -8.63 -7.37 11.93
C LEU A 66 -8.97 -8.85 11.70
N LEU A 67 -8.24 -9.54 10.83
CA LEU A 67 -8.36 -10.97 10.59
C LEU A 67 -7.47 -11.82 11.51
N ASN A 68 -6.84 -11.23 12.53
CA ASN A 68 -5.88 -11.88 13.44
C ASN A 68 -4.55 -12.28 12.77
N LYS A 69 -4.07 -11.44 11.85
CA LYS A 69 -2.77 -11.55 11.16
C LYS A 69 -2.54 -12.90 10.47
N PRO A 70 -3.41 -13.33 9.55
CA PRO A 70 -3.20 -14.57 8.79
C PRO A 70 -1.97 -14.54 7.88
N LEU A 71 -1.44 -13.35 7.55
CA LEU A 71 -0.28 -13.17 6.68
C LEU A 71 0.86 -12.44 7.40
N GLU A 72 2.09 -12.81 7.06
CA GLU A 72 3.30 -12.10 7.46
C GLU A 72 3.46 -10.79 6.67
N ASN A 73 4.20 -9.82 7.23
CA ASN A 73 4.40 -8.51 6.59
C ASN A 73 4.94 -8.62 5.15
N SER A 74 5.85 -9.57 4.88
CA SER A 74 6.39 -9.80 3.54
C SER A 74 5.33 -10.24 2.53
N GLU A 75 4.31 -10.96 2.98
CA GLU A 75 3.21 -11.44 2.14
C GLU A 75 2.21 -10.31 1.84
N LEU A 76 2.08 -9.32 2.71
CA LEU A 76 1.22 -8.14 2.47
C LEU A 76 1.65 -7.31 1.27
N LEU A 77 2.91 -7.38 0.87
CA LEU A 77 3.46 -6.57 -0.21
C LEU A 77 2.78 -6.84 -1.54
N VAL A 78 2.53 -8.11 -1.89
CA VAL A 78 1.91 -8.45 -3.18
C VAL A 78 0.49 -7.87 -3.29
N HIS A 79 -0.24 -7.83 -2.17
CA HIS A 79 -1.58 -7.25 -2.10
C HIS A 79 -1.53 -5.72 -2.20
N GLY A 80 -0.56 -5.09 -1.53
CA GLY A 80 -0.31 -3.65 -1.70
C GLY A 80 0.03 -3.28 -3.16
N MET A 81 0.87 -4.09 -3.82
CA MET A 81 1.22 -3.92 -5.24
C MET A 81 0.02 -4.10 -6.16
N ALA A 82 -0.88 -5.06 -5.87
CA ALA A 82 -2.15 -5.20 -6.59
C ALA A 82 -3.02 -3.93 -6.48
N GLY A 83 -2.99 -3.26 -5.32
CA GLY A 83 -3.57 -1.93 -5.12
C GLY A 83 -2.92 -0.85 -5.99
N GLU A 84 -1.60 -0.79 -6.05
CA GLU A 84 -0.91 0.22 -6.87
C GLU A 84 -1.08 0.01 -8.38
N ALA A 85 -1.31 -1.24 -8.81
CA ALA A 85 -1.53 -1.56 -10.21
C ALA A 85 -2.76 -0.86 -10.80
N VAL A 86 -3.82 -0.64 -10.00
CA VAL A 86 -5.03 0.06 -10.50
C VAL A 86 -4.85 1.57 -10.65
N ALA A 87 -3.90 2.17 -9.93
CA ALA A 87 -3.62 3.60 -10.03
C ALA A 87 -2.53 3.93 -11.06
N SER A 88 -1.50 3.09 -11.17
CA SER A 88 -0.33 3.34 -12.02
C SER A 88 -0.32 2.56 -13.33
N GLY A 89 -1.18 1.55 -13.47
CA GLY A 89 -1.18 0.64 -14.62
C GLY A 89 -0.01 -0.36 -14.63
N GLY A 90 0.80 -0.41 -13.56
CA GLY A 90 1.96 -1.30 -13.45
C GLY A 90 2.20 -1.81 -12.03
N PHE A 91 2.93 -2.93 -11.94
CA PHE A 91 3.34 -3.52 -10.67
C PHE A 91 4.64 -2.88 -10.18
N HIS A 92 4.52 -1.87 -9.31
CA HIS A 92 5.66 -1.16 -8.73
C HIS A 92 5.71 -1.37 -7.22
N ALA A 93 6.90 -1.72 -6.70
CA ALA A 93 7.10 -1.98 -5.28
C ALA A 93 7.79 -0.81 -4.53
N ASP A 94 8.30 0.18 -5.26
CA ASP A 94 9.22 1.22 -4.78
C ASP A 94 8.60 2.20 -3.78
N ASN A 95 7.29 2.46 -3.87
CA ASN A 95 6.58 3.29 -2.89
C ASN A 95 5.87 2.44 -1.81
N ILE A 96 5.32 1.28 -2.19
CA ILE A 96 4.56 0.44 -1.28
C ILE A 96 5.44 -0.33 -0.30
N ALA A 97 6.62 -0.81 -0.73
CA ALA A 97 7.54 -1.52 0.15
C ALA A 97 8.07 -0.65 1.30
N PRO A 98 8.57 0.59 1.11
CA PRO A 98 8.93 1.45 2.23
C PRO A 98 7.71 1.91 3.03
N ALA A 99 6.51 2.01 2.43
CA ALA A 99 5.29 2.29 3.18
C ALA A 99 4.89 1.15 4.14
N LEU A 100 5.19 -0.10 3.79
CA LEU A 100 4.93 -1.28 4.63
C LEU A 100 6.05 -1.57 5.63
N PHE A 101 7.30 -1.51 5.18
CA PHE A 101 8.45 -1.99 5.96
C PHE A 101 9.22 -0.87 6.67
N GLY A 102 9.01 0.38 6.25
CA GLY A 102 9.84 1.51 6.67
C GLY A 102 11.27 1.44 6.14
N GLY A 103 12.02 2.50 6.41
CA GLY A 103 13.44 2.59 6.05
C GLY A 103 13.72 2.94 4.59
N ILE A 104 14.88 2.52 4.09
CA ILE A 104 15.28 2.69 2.69
C ILE A 104 15.25 1.31 2.04
N ILE A 105 14.45 1.16 1.00
CA ILE A 105 14.25 -0.13 0.34
C ILE A 105 14.90 -0.11 -1.05
N LEU A 106 15.69 -1.15 -1.35
CA LEU A 106 16.22 -1.44 -2.68
C LEU A 106 15.48 -2.63 -3.28
N ILE A 107 14.88 -2.44 -4.46
CA ILE A 107 14.29 -3.52 -5.25
C ILE A 107 15.31 -3.95 -6.30
N ARG A 108 15.84 -5.18 -6.17
CA ARG A 108 16.84 -5.73 -7.08
C ARG A 108 16.22 -6.45 -8.27
N SER A 109 15.06 -7.08 -8.07
CA SER A 109 14.29 -7.78 -9.10
C SER A 109 12.81 -7.80 -8.75
N TYR A 110 11.97 -7.88 -9.78
CA TYR A 110 10.53 -8.16 -9.65
C TYR A 110 10.20 -9.62 -9.94
N GLU A 111 11.04 -10.33 -10.70
CA GLU A 111 10.85 -11.72 -11.10
C GLU A 111 12.15 -12.52 -10.89
N PRO A 112 12.31 -13.22 -9.75
CA PRO A 112 11.45 -13.17 -8.56
C PRO A 112 11.59 -11.83 -7.82
N LEU A 113 10.60 -11.50 -7.00
CA LEU A 113 10.64 -10.31 -6.16
C LEU A 113 11.79 -10.41 -5.15
N ASP A 114 12.75 -9.48 -5.25
CA ASP A 114 13.95 -9.47 -4.44
C ASP A 114 14.19 -8.07 -3.88
N ILE A 115 14.05 -7.93 -2.56
CA ILE A 115 14.01 -6.65 -1.87
C ILE A 115 15.00 -6.67 -0.70
N LEU A 116 15.78 -5.60 -0.59
CA LEU A 116 16.71 -5.38 0.51
C LEU A 116 16.34 -4.13 1.31
N ASN A 117 16.31 -4.26 2.63
CA ASN A 117 16.26 -3.10 3.52
C ASN A 117 17.70 -2.60 3.75
N LEU A 118 17.96 -1.37 3.33
CA LEU A 118 19.26 -0.73 3.44
C LEU A 118 19.39 0.00 4.79
N PRO A 119 20.59 0.04 5.39
CA PRO A 119 20.82 0.81 6.60
C PRO A 119 20.45 2.29 6.42
N VAL A 120 19.65 2.82 7.33
CA VAL A 120 19.29 4.25 7.35
C VAL A 120 20.19 4.97 8.34
N PRO A 121 20.98 5.98 7.90
CA PRO A 121 21.75 6.80 8.82
C PRO A 121 20.83 7.50 9.82
N LYS A 122 21.14 7.42 11.13
CA LYS A 122 20.31 8.06 12.18
C LYS A 122 20.16 9.58 12.01
N SER A 123 21.11 10.22 11.33
CA SER A 123 21.11 11.66 11.05
C SER A 123 20.55 12.01 9.67
N LEU A 124 19.89 11.07 8.97
CA LEU A 124 19.26 11.34 7.69
C LEU A 124 17.97 12.16 7.91
N PHE A 125 17.86 13.29 7.22
CA PHE A 125 16.66 14.11 7.17
C PHE A 125 16.26 14.32 5.72
N SER A 126 14.95 14.32 5.45
CA SER A 126 14.36 14.64 4.15
C SER A 126 13.31 15.71 4.33
N THR A 127 13.24 16.66 3.40
CA THR A 127 12.22 17.70 3.35
C THR A 127 11.62 17.74 1.95
N ALA A 128 10.30 17.86 1.88
CA ALA A 128 9.59 18.19 0.66
C ALA A 128 9.15 19.65 0.77
N VAL A 129 9.45 20.46 -0.26
CA VAL A 129 9.11 21.88 -0.36
C VAL A 129 8.08 22.11 -1.44
#